data_AF-A0A068ESS2-F1
#
_entry.id   AF-A0A068ESS2-F1
#
_cell.length_a   1.000
_cell.length_b   1.000
_cell.length_c   1.000
_cell.angle_alpha   90.00
_cell.angle_beta   90.00
_cell.angle_gamma   90.00
#
_symmetry.space_group_name_H-M   'P 1'
#
loop_
_entity.id
_entity.type
_entity.pdbx_description
1 polymer ?
#
loop_
_entity_poly.entity_id
_entity_poly.type
_entity_poly.pdbx_seq_one_letter_code
_entity_poly.pdbx_strand_id
1 'polypeptide(L)'
;EAESHEKTIIFIDEISGLANREDNQSNKTSINIVNNLLTKLDGFKRSDKKIVLMGATNHLDKIDSALRSRFSKEIKIDLLKDDEIEGFLQFLVADYQISYHTYLYLKEIANKCKGKNYSTRDLKDKIINLSLLKFKKYKRKNPNHEVMLPSDLDEAINTFQNIKLSDTEKKARRKECEDQYVEWKQGLLKYLTPSKDNTQINRKYIFYGLNGLGKGKHQEYEPTDLATFCKNPFNEWNEPLPYHPGSDFNYFHTNYKNKDSQFDGGNRVSVDHSNHYIELNYEGPKYLLEEDKDFFMDEVNCPTNKKDEDNHVIRKTYCLHFNPVKQYLTLYTKKFNTQENINK
;
A
#
# COMPACT_ATOMS: atom_id res chain seq x y z
N GLU A 1 -17.27 -33.13 -26.27
CA GLU A 1 -16.71 -32.37 -25.14
C GLU A 1 -17.66 -31.29 -24.62
N ALA A 2 -18.15 -30.37 -25.46
CA ALA A 2 -19.10 -29.35 -24.99
C ALA A 2 -20.38 -29.95 -24.35
N GLU A 3 -20.90 -31.06 -24.89
CA GLU A 3 -22.09 -31.76 -24.40
C GLU A 3 -21.85 -32.60 -23.14
N SER A 4 -20.59 -32.91 -22.79
CA SER A 4 -20.28 -33.68 -21.57
C SER A 4 -20.34 -32.82 -20.30
N HIS A 5 -20.53 -31.51 -20.44
CA HIS A 5 -20.61 -30.56 -19.32
C HIS A 5 -21.98 -29.90 -19.27
N GLU A 6 -22.46 -29.55 -18.07
CA GLU A 6 -23.78 -28.92 -17.88
C GLU A 6 -23.87 -27.49 -18.41
N LYS A 7 -22.76 -26.75 -18.36
CA LYS A 7 -22.65 -25.36 -18.79
C LYS A 7 -21.35 -25.20 -19.56
N THR A 8 -21.44 -24.72 -20.80
CA THR A 8 -20.29 -24.57 -21.69
C THR A 8 -20.39 -23.28 -22.48
N ILE A 9 -19.28 -22.54 -22.61
CA ILE A 9 -19.13 -21.46 -23.59
C ILE A 9 -18.15 -21.94 -24.66
N ILE A 10 -18.58 -21.89 -25.91
CA ILE A 10 -17.72 -22.14 -27.07
C ILE A 10 -17.41 -20.77 -27.67
N PHE A 11 -16.13 -20.41 -27.77
CA PHE A 11 -15.69 -19.17 -28.38
C PHE A 11 -14.91 -19.45 -29.66
N ILE A 12 -15.31 -18.82 -30.76
CA ILE A 12 -14.64 -18.90 -32.06
C ILE A 12 -14.21 -17.49 -32.44
N ASP A 13 -12.92 -17.22 -32.30
CA ASP A 13 -12.33 -15.99 -32.83
C ASP A 13 -12.17 -16.07 -34.34
N GLU A 14 -12.26 -14.92 -35.02
CA GLU A 14 -12.21 -14.81 -36.48
C GLU A 14 -13.10 -15.84 -37.20
N ILE A 15 -14.37 -15.94 -36.80
CA ILE A 15 -15.32 -16.91 -37.37
C ILE A 15 -15.54 -16.73 -38.88
N SER A 16 -15.27 -15.54 -39.41
CA SER A 16 -15.21 -15.25 -40.86
C SER A 16 -14.08 -15.97 -41.61
N GLY A 17 -13.14 -16.61 -40.90
CA GLY A 17 -12.14 -17.51 -41.48
C GLY A 17 -12.71 -18.86 -41.91
N LEU A 18 -13.94 -19.21 -41.47
CA LEU A 18 -14.65 -20.37 -42.00
C LEU A 18 -15.15 -20.08 -43.42
N ALA A 19 -15.25 -21.11 -44.26
CA ALA A 19 -15.68 -20.93 -45.64
C ALA A 19 -17.12 -20.41 -45.74
N ASN A 20 -17.35 -19.47 -46.64
CA ASN A 20 -18.70 -19.12 -47.07
C ASN A 20 -19.12 -20.09 -48.19
N ARG A 21 -20.23 -20.81 -48.01
CA ARG A 21 -20.70 -21.78 -49.02
C ARG A 21 -21.32 -21.10 -50.24
N GLU A 22 -21.60 -19.81 -50.16
CA GLU A 22 -22.05 -18.97 -51.27
C GLU A 22 -20.87 -18.51 -52.16
N ASP A 23 -19.63 -18.68 -51.70
CA ASP A 23 -18.42 -18.35 -52.46
C ASP A 23 -17.99 -19.50 -53.37
N ASN A 24 -17.90 -19.23 -54.68
CA ASN A 24 -17.50 -20.20 -55.70
C ASN A 24 -16.04 -20.67 -55.58
N GLN A 25 -15.20 -19.96 -54.81
CA GLN A 25 -13.79 -20.33 -54.60
C GLN A 25 -13.57 -21.22 -53.36
N SER A 26 -14.62 -21.51 -52.59
CA SER A 26 -14.52 -22.32 -51.37
C SER A 26 -14.23 -23.80 -51.67
N ASN A 27 -13.16 -24.33 -51.07
CA ASN A 27 -12.83 -25.76 -51.17
C ASN A 27 -13.88 -26.64 -50.47
N LYS A 28 -14.15 -27.82 -51.04
CA LYS A 28 -15.12 -28.82 -50.51
C LYS A 28 -14.88 -29.16 -49.04
N THR A 29 -13.61 -29.28 -48.62
CA THR A 29 -13.26 -29.56 -47.22
C THR A 29 -13.76 -28.47 -46.27
N SER A 30 -13.56 -27.21 -46.63
CA SER A 30 -13.97 -26.07 -45.82
C SER A 30 -15.49 -25.95 -45.74
N ILE A 31 -16.19 -26.24 -46.85
CA ILE A 31 -17.66 -26.32 -46.89
C ILE A 31 -18.17 -27.43 -45.93
N ASN A 32 -17.51 -28.59 -45.92
CA ASN A 32 -17.87 -29.70 -45.03
C ASN A 32 -17.70 -29.35 -43.55
N ILE A 33 -16.68 -28.56 -43.20
CA ILE A 33 -16.49 -28.07 -41.82
C ILE A 33 -17.70 -27.23 -41.38
N VAL A 34 -18.16 -26.32 -42.24
CA VAL A 34 -19.34 -25.48 -41.94
C VAL A 34 -20.62 -26.30 -41.82
N ASN A 35 -20.83 -27.27 -42.72
CA ASN A 35 -21.98 -28.18 -42.64
C ASN A 35 -21.99 -28.98 -41.33
N ASN A 36 -20.82 -29.49 -40.92
CA ASN A 36 -20.67 -30.21 -39.65
C ASN A 36 -20.94 -29.30 -38.45
N LEU A 37 -20.44 -28.05 -38.48
CA LEU A 37 -20.69 -27.07 -37.44
C LEU A 37 -22.19 -26.75 -37.32
N LEU A 38 -22.88 -26.49 -38.44
CA LEU A 38 -24.33 -26.26 -38.48
C LEU A 38 -25.10 -27.43 -37.87
N THR A 39 -24.75 -28.66 -38.24
CA THR A 39 -25.39 -29.87 -37.71
C THR A 39 -25.20 -29.99 -36.19
N LYS A 40 -24.01 -29.65 -35.69
CA LYS A 40 -23.74 -29.66 -34.24
C LYS A 40 -24.49 -28.56 -33.50
N LEU A 41 -24.58 -27.36 -34.05
CA LEU A 41 -25.36 -26.26 -33.47
C LEU A 41 -26.84 -26.60 -33.34
N ASP A 42 -27.37 -27.38 -34.29
CA ASP A 42 -28.75 -27.87 -34.25
C ASP A 42 -28.97 -28.92 -33.17
N GLY A 43 -27.96 -29.78 -32.96
CA GLY A 43 -27.93 -30.70 -31.84
C GLY A 43 -27.93 -29.98 -30.49
N PHE A 44 -27.11 -28.92 -30.34
CA PHE A 44 -27.02 -28.16 -29.09
C PHE A 44 -28.35 -27.49 -28.72
N LYS A 45 -29.13 -27.02 -29.70
CA LYS A 45 -30.46 -26.43 -29.45
C LYS A 45 -31.49 -27.41 -28.88
N ARG A 46 -31.29 -28.71 -29.09
CA ARG A 46 -32.20 -29.79 -28.63
C ARG A 46 -31.74 -30.44 -27.32
N SER A 47 -30.56 -30.07 -26.85
CA SER A 47 -29.96 -30.61 -25.63
C SER A 47 -30.47 -29.86 -24.40
N ASP A 48 -30.62 -30.57 -23.29
CA ASP A 48 -30.95 -29.97 -21.98
C ASP A 48 -29.76 -29.18 -21.38
N LYS A 49 -28.59 -29.25 -22.02
CA LYS A 49 -27.34 -28.59 -21.60
C LYS A 49 -27.34 -27.11 -21.96
N LYS A 50 -26.72 -26.29 -21.10
CA LYS A 50 -26.60 -24.83 -21.32
C LYS A 50 -25.33 -24.52 -22.09
N ILE A 51 -25.40 -24.57 -23.42
CA ILE A 51 -24.28 -24.28 -24.32
C ILE A 51 -24.49 -22.91 -24.97
N VAL A 52 -23.53 -22.01 -24.82
CA VAL A 52 -23.51 -20.70 -25.48
C VAL A 52 -22.39 -20.68 -26.51
N LEU A 53 -22.72 -20.43 -27.78
CA LEU A 53 -21.74 -20.14 -28.82
C LEU A 53 -21.53 -18.62 -28.91
N MET A 54 -20.27 -18.19 -28.87
CA MET A 54 -19.84 -16.83 -29.15
C MET A 54 -18.86 -16.83 -30.32
N GLY A 55 -19.09 -15.96 -31.30
CA GLY A 55 -18.19 -15.74 -32.42
C GLY A 55 -17.72 -14.29 -32.45
N ALA A 56 -16.46 -14.07 -32.79
CA ALA A 56 -15.90 -12.75 -33.07
C ALA A 56 -15.47 -12.66 -34.54
N THR A 57 -15.69 -11.51 -35.18
CA THR A 57 -15.29 -11.26 -36.57
C THR A 57 -15.12 -9.77 -36.83
N ASN A 58 -14.21 -9.42 -37.74
CA ASN A 58 -14.10 -8.09 -38.34
C ASN A 58 -14.85 -7.98 -39.68
N HIS A 59 -15.35 -9.09 -40.23
CA HIS A 59 -15.95 -9.20 -41.56
C HIS A 59 -17.26 -10.00 -41.52
N LEU A 60 -18.32 -9.38 -41.01
CA LEU A 60 -19.65 -10.00 -40.89
C LEU A 60 -20.23 -10.43 -42.25
N ASP A 61 -19.88 -9.72 -43.32
CA ASP A 61 -20.25 -9.99 -44.71
C ASP A 61 -19.67 -11.31 -45.26
N LYS A 62 -18.57 -11.80 -44.68
CA LYS A 62 -17.91 -13.05 -45.10
C LYS A 62 -18.49 -14.30 -44.44
N ILE A 63 -19.41 -14.15 -43.48
CA ILE A 63 -19.99 -15.29 -42.77
C ILE A 63 -21.08 -15.93 -43.62
N ASP A 64 -21.03 -17.26 -43.77
CA ASP A 64 -22.09 -18.07 -44.39
C ASP A 64 -23.47 -17.72 -43.80
N SER A 65 -24.44 -17.42 -44.66
CA SER A 65 -25.78 -16.95 -44.24
C SER A 65 -26.49 -17.93 -43.31
N ALA A 66 -26.34 -19.24 -43.52
CA ALA A 66 -26.94 -20.24 -42.65
C ALA A 66 -26.22 -20.32 -41.31
N LEU A 67 -24.89 -20.20 -41.28
CA LEU A 67 -24.14 -20.14 -40.02
C LEU A 67 -24.53 -18.89 -39.21
N ARG A 68 -24.60 -17.73 -39.88
CA ARG A 68 -25.05 -16.47 -39.29
C ARG A 68 -26.44 -16.59 -38.69
N SER A 69 -27.38 -17.26 -39.38
CA SER A 69 -28.75 -17.49 -38.88
C SER A 69 -28.82 -18.27 -37.56
N ARG A 70 -27.74 -18.95 -37.14
CA ARG A 70 -27.69 -19.68 -35.86
C ARG A 70 -27.29 -18.81 -34.67
N PHE A 71 -26.78 -17.61 -34.91
CA PHE A 71 -26.55 -16.61 -33.87
C PHE A 71 -27.84 -15.85 -33.58
N SER A 72 -28.34 -15.94 -32.34
CA SER A 72 -29.57 -15.27 -31.93
C SER A 72 -29.38 -13.78 -31.63
N LYS A 73 -28.14 -13.34 -31.41
CA LYS A 73 -27.78 -11.97 -31.09
C LYS A 73 -26.51 -11.59 -31.83
N GLU A 74 -26.54 -10.42 -32.46
CA GLU A 74 -25.37 -9.78 -33.07
C GLU A 74 -25.10 -8.49 -32.29
N ILE A 75 -23.90 -8.36 -31.74
CA ILE A 75 -23.47 -7.18 -30.98
C ILE A 75 -22.38 -6.50 -31.80
N LYS A 76 -22.66 -5.28 -32.27
CA LYS A 76 -21.68 -4.46 -32.96
C LYS A 76 -20.81 -3.73 -31.92
N ILE A 77 -19.51 -3.95 -31.99
CA ILE A 77 -18.52 -3.22 -31.19
C ILE A 77 -17.87 -2.21 -32.13
N ASP A 78 -18.28 -0.96 -32.02
CA ASP A 78 -17.70 0.15 -32.77
C ASP A 78 -16.52 0.79 -32.01
N LEU A 79 -15.89 1.76 -32.66
CA LEU A 79 -14.94 2.65 -32.01
C LEU A 79 -15.63 3.41 -30.86
N LEU A 80 -14.83 3.81 -29.87
CA LEU A 80 -15.31 4.66 -28.79
C LEU A 80 -15.81 6.00 -29.34
N LYS A 81 -16.89 6.49 -28.76
CA LYS A 81 -17.37 7.85 -28.99
C LYS A 81 -16.46 8.85 -28.30
N ASP A 82 -16.45 10.08 -28.81
CA ASP A 82 -15.61 11.17 -28.29
C ASP A 82 -15.80 11.44 -26.79
N ASP A 83 -17.01 11.24 -26.25
CA ASP A 83 -17.34 11.39 -24.84
C ASP A 83 -16.92 10.20 -23.96
N GLU A 84 -16.66 9.04 -24.56
CA GLU A 84 -16.21 7.82 -23.87
C GLU A 84 -14.68 7.77 -23.71
N ILE A 85 -13.93 8.52 -24.53
CA ILE A 85 -12.47 8.48 -24.57
C ILE A 85 -11.85 8.85 -23.22
N GLU A 86 -12.34 9.90 -22.54
CA GLU A 86 -11.80 10.34 -21.25
C GLU A 86 -11.89 9.23 -20.20
N GLY A 87 -13.08 8.64 -20.06
CA GLY A 87 -13.31 7.54 -19.12
C GLY A 87 -12.48 6.30 -19.46
N PHE A 88 -12.30 5.99 -20.74
CA PHE A 88 -11.44 4.89 -21.17
C PHE A 88 -9.96 5.14 -20.83
N LEU A 89 -9.45 6.36 -21.06
CA LEU A 89 -8.08 6.71 -20.68
C LEU A 89 -7.89 6.66 -19.16
N GLN A 90 -8.86 7.14 -18.38
CA GLN A 90 -8.85 7.07 -16.91
C GLN A 90 -8.83 5.61 -16.43
N PHE A 91 -9.63 4.74 -17.04
CA PHE A 91 -9.63 3.31 -16.78
C PHE A 91 -8.25 2.68 -17.05
N LEU A 92 -7.64 3.01 -18.19
CA LEU A 92 -6.33 2.45 -18.56
C LEU A 92 -5.22 2.83 -17.58
N VAL A 93 -5.32 3.98 -16.91
CA VAL A 93 -4.26 4.45 -16.01
C VAL A 93 -4.46 4.12 -14.54
N ALA A 94 -5.55 3.46 -14.17
CA ALA A 94 -5.91 3.19 -12.78
C ALA A 94 -4.81 2.44 -12.00
N ASP A 95 -4.09 1.53 -12.67
CA ASP A 95 -3.02 0.73 -12.07
C ASP A 95 -1.63 1.38 -12.17
N TYR A 96 -1.51 2.60 -12.72
CA TYR A 96 -0.23 3.26 -12.92
C TYR A 96 0.09 4.32 -11.87
N GLN A 97 1.37 4.43 -11.53
CA GLN A 97 1.89 5.51 -10.70
C GLN A 97 1.95 6.82 -11.51
N ILE A 98 0.85 7.56 -11.48
CA ILE A 98 0.71 8.86 -12.14
C ILE A 98 0.50 9.97 -11.11
N SER A 99 0.83 11.22 -11.48
CA SER A 99 0.43 12.35 -10.66
C SER A 99 -1.08 12.60 -10.75
N TYR A 100 -1.70 13.14 -9.69
CA TYR A 100 -3.10 13.55 -9.75
C TYR A 100 -3.35 14.61 -10.85
N HIS A 101 -2.38 15.49 -11.07
CA HIS A 101 -2.44 16.45 -12.18
C HIS A 101 -2.51 15.73 -13.55
N THR A 102 -1.71 14.67 -13.74
CA THR A 102 -1.74 13.83 -14.96
C THR A 102 -3.10 13.18 -15.15
N TYR A 103 -3.72 12.68 -14.07
CA TYR A 103 -5.06 12.10 -14.12
C TYR A 103 -6.11 13.09 -14.62
N LEU A 104 -6.13 14.31 -14.06
CA LEU A 104 -7.03 15.38 -14.50
C LEU A 104 -6.75 15.80 -15.95
N TYR A 105 -5.48 15.80 -16.36
CA TYR A 105 -5.06 16.19 -17.71
C TYR A 105 -5.49 15.19 -18.79
N LEU A 106 -5.95 13.99 -18.44
CA LEU A 106 -6.51 13.03 -19.41
C LEU A 106 -7.70 13.59 -20.19
N LYS A 107 -8.45 14.53 -19.61
CA LYS A 107 -9.51 15.27 -20.32
C LYS A 107 -8.97 16.04 -21.53
N GLU A 108 -7.82 16.69 -21.39
CA GLU A 108 -7.17 17.41 -22.49
C GLU A 108 -6.66 16.44 -23.57
N ILE A 109 -6.14 15.29 -23.14
CA ILE A 109 -5.73 14.23 -24.08
C ILE A 109 -6.94 13.66 -24.82
N ALA A 110 -8.06 13.42 -24.15
CA ALA A 110 -9.30 12.99 -24.77
C ALA A 110 -9.80 14.02 -25.78
N ASN A 111 -9.79 15.32 -25.44
CA ASN A 111 -10.13 16.41 -26.36
C ASN A 111 -9.27 16.39 -27.64
N LYS A 112 -7.95 16.15 -27.51
CA LYS A 112 -7.04 16.02 -28.66
C LYS A 112 -7.29 14.77 -29.52
N CYS A 113 -8.03 13.78 -29.00
CA CYS A 113 -8.41 12.57 -29.73
C CYS A 113 -9.74 12.67 -30.47
N LYS A 114 -10.55 13.71 -30.19
CA LYS A 114 -11.90 13.84 -30.75
C LYS A 114 -11.92 13.90 -32.27
N GLY A 115 -12.86 13.17 -32.87
CA GLY A 115 -13.03 13.11 -34.32
C GLY A 115 -11.89 12.44 -35.09
N LYS A 116 -10.95 11.77 -34.40
CA LYS A 116 -9.80 11.10 -35.03
C LYS A 116 -10.01 9.61 -35.33
N ASN A 117 -11.13 9.03 -34.88
CA ASN A 117 -11.48 7.62 -35.06
C ASN A 117 -10.37 6.65 -34.58
N TYR A 118 -9.77 6.95 -33.43
CA TYR A 118 -8.76 6.06 -32.84
C TYR A 118 -9.38 4.78 -32.29
N SER A 119 -8.73 3.64 -32.55
CA SER A 119 -9.11 2.38 -31.93
C SER A 119 -8.74 2.35 -30.44
N THR A 120 -9.36 1.45 -29.69
CA THR A 120 -8.99 1.19 -28.29
C THR A 120 -7.51 0.78 -28.17
N ARG A 121 -6.97 0.09 -29.18
CA ARG A 121 -5.55 -0.25 -29.29
C ARG A 121 -4.68 0.98 -29.50
N ASP A 122 -5.09 1.93 -30.33
CA ASP A 122 -4.34 3.18 -30.53
C ASP A 122 -4.26 3.99 -29.24
N LEU A 123 -5.38 4.17 -28.55
CA LEU A 123 -5.42 4.88 -27.25
C LEU A 123 -4.51 4.19 -26.21
N LYS A 124 -4.55 2.85 -26.14
CA LYS A 124 -3.71 2.10 -25.21
C LYS A 124 -2.23 2.16 -25.57
N ASP A 125 -1.88 1.82 -26.81
CA ASP A 125 -0.49 1.59 -27.20
C ASP A 125 0.23 2.88 -27.58
N LYS A 126 -0.45 3.79 -28.29
CA LYS A 126 0.15 4.99 -28.85
C LYS A 126 0.06 6.20 -27.92
N ILE A 127 -0.91 6.20 -27.00
CA ILE A 127 -1.01 7.24 -25.98
C ILE A 127 -0.44 6.71 -24.66
N ILE A 128 -1.12 5.80 -23.97
CA ILE A 128 -0.74 5.42 -22.60
C ILE A 128 0.61 4.69 -22.52
N ASN A 129 0.80 3.61 -23.28
CA ASN A 129 2.05 2.85 -23.25
C ASN A 129 3.24 3.67 -23.75
N LEU A 130 3.04 4.50 -24.77
CA LEU A 130 4.09 5.40 -25.24
C LEU A 130 4.44 6.45 -24.18
N SER A 131 3.47 7.04 -23.49
CA SER A 131 3.72 7.95 -22.37
C SER A 131 4.50 7.28 -21.24
N LEU A 132 4.19 6.02 -20.91
CA LEU A 132 4.99 5.25 -19.94
C LEU A 132 6.44 5.10 -20.38
N LEU A 133 6.70 4.88 -21.68
CA LEU A 133 8.06 4.82 -22.21
C LEU A 133 8.77 6.19 -22.11
N LYS A 134 8.06 7.30 -22.36
CA LYS A 134 8.59 8.66 -22.17
C LYS A 134 8.94 8.93 -20.72
N PHE A 135 7.99 8.69 -19.81
CA PHE A 135 8.18 8.80 -18.36
C PHE A 135 9.41 8.00 -17.90
N LYS A 136 9.50 6.70 -18.23
CA LYS A 136 10.64 5.85 -17.84
C LYS A 136 11.96 6.37 -18.38
N LYS A 137 11.97 6.95 -19.59
CA LYS A 137 13.15 7.57 -20.18
C LYS A 137 13.57 8.83 -19.41
N TYR A 138 12.63 9.68 -18.98
CA TYR A 138 12.95 10.94 -18.30
C TYR A 138 13.24 10.76 -16.82
N LYS A 139 12.57 9.84 -16.12
CA LYS A 139 12.91 9.44 -14.75
C LYS A 139 14.37 9.00 -14.60
N ARG A 140 14.92 8.31 -15.60
CA ARG A 140 16.35 7.93 -15.63
C ARG A 140 17.31 9.12 -15.76
N LYS A 141 16.85 10.23 -16.31
CA LYS A 141 17.66 11.43 -16.58
C LYS A 141 17.50 12.50 -15.51
N ASN A 142 16.32 12.58 -14.90
CA ASN A 142 15.99 13.56 -13.88
C ASN A 142 15.27 12.85 -12.72
N PRO A 143 15.92 12.71 -11.54
CA PRO A 143 15.28 12.16 -10.35
C PRO A 143 13.98 12.87 -9.94
N ASN A 144 13.83 14.16 -10.25
CA ASN A 144 12.62 14.93 -9.94
C ASN A 144 11.41 14.53 -10.82
N HIS A 145 11.65 13.81 -11.93
CA HIS A 145 10.61 13.24 -12.79
C HIS A 145 10.13 11.89 -12.21
N GLU A 146 9.56 11.94 -11.00
CA GLU A 146 9.30 10.76 -10.17
C GLU A 146 8.14 9.89 -10.64
N VAL A 147 7.12 10.54 -11.23
CA VAL A 147 5.86 9.97 -11.72
C VAL A 147 5.59 10.41 -13.16
N MET A 148 4.65 9.77 -13.87
CA MET A 148 4.25 10.24 -15.20
C MET A 148 3.58 11.62 -15.10
N LEU A 149 3.99 12.55 -15.95
CA LEU A 149 3.52 13.94 -16.00
C LEU A 149 2.74 14.23 -17.30
N PRO A 150 1.94 15.33 -17.35
CA PRO A 150 1.25 15.76 -18.58
C PRO A 150 2.15 15.88 -19.81
N SER A 151 3.41 16.30 -19.63
CA SER A 151 4.39 16.38 -20.72
C SER A 151 4.65 15.03 -21.41
N ASP A 152 4.55 13.90 -20.69
CA ASP A 152 4.74 12.56 -21.27
C ASP A 152 3.54 12.16 -22.15
N LEU A 153 2.34 12.55 -21.74
CA LEU A 153 1.12 12.42 -22.52
C LEU A 153 1.15 13.30 -23.77
N ASP A 154 1.56 14.56 -23.62
CA ASP A 154 1.73 15.50 -24.72
C ASP A 154 2.74 14.98 -25.75
N GLU A 155 3.89 14.47 -25.33
CA GLU A 155 4.89 13.90 -26.24
C GLU A 155 4.36 12.66 -26.97
N ALA A 156 3.62 11.78 -26.28
CA ALA A 156 3.07 10.58 -26.89
C ALA A 156 2.01 10.91 -27.95
N ILE A 157 1.02 11.74 -27.60
CA ILE A 157 -0.04 12.12 -28.54
C ILE A 157 0.51 12.93 -29.72
N ASN A 158 1.46 13.83 -29.49
CA ASN A 158 2.11 14.57 -30.59
C ASN A 158 2.88 13.63 -31.51
N THR A 159 3.58 12.63 -30.97
CA THR A 159 4.26 11.61 -31.77
C THR A 159 3.25 10.83 -32.61
N PHE A 160 2.13 10.40 -32.02
CA PHE A 160 1.12 9.63 -32.71
C PHE A 160 0.40 10.44 -33.81
N GLN A 161 0.19 11.73 -33.57
CA GLN A 161 -0.44 12.67 -34.50
C GLN A 161 0.54 13.29 -35.50
N ASN A 162 1.80 12.86 -35.54
CA ASN A 162 2.86 13.42 -36.37
C ASN A 162 3.08 14.94 -36.19
N ILE A 163 2.79 15.45 -35.00
CA ILE A 163 3.06 16.85 -34.62
C ILE A 163 4.53 16.97 -34.23
N LYS A 164 5.28 17.75 -35.01
CA LYS A 164 6.72 17.99 -34.78
C LYS A 164 6.93 19.23 -33.91
N LEU A 165 7.27 19.00 -32.64
CA LEU A 165 7.81 20.03 -31.75
C LEU A 165 9.34 20.06 -31.82
N SER A 166 9.91 21.26 -31.71
CA SER A 166 11.35 21.45 -31.52
C SER A 166 11.79 20.86 -30.18
N ASP A 167 13.08 20.51 -30.07
CA ASP A 167 13.62 19.99 -28.81
C ASP A 167 13.60 21.03 -27.69
N THR A 168 13.65 22.32 -28.03
CA THR A 168 13.51 23.43 -27.09
C THR A 168 12.12 23.46 -26.48
N GLU A 169 11.07 23.36 -27.31
CA GLU A 169 9.67 23.33 -26.83
C GLU A 169 9.39 22.13 -25.94
N LYS A 170 9.86 20.93 -26.34
CA LYS A 170 9.71 19.71 -25.53
C LYS A 170 10.39 19.84 -24.16
N LYS A 171 11.60 20.40 -24.13
CA LYS A 171 12.35 20.61 -22.88
C LYS A 171 11.65 21.64 -21.99
N ALA A 172 11.16 22.75 -22.58
CA ALA A 172 10.44 23.77 -21.85
C ALA A 172 9.15 23.22 -21.22
N ARG A 173 8.31 22.53 -22.00
CA ARG A 173 7.06 21.92 -21.51
C ARG A 173 7.31 20.88 -20.41
N ARG A 174 8.37 20.08 -20.53
CA ARG A 174 8.72 19.11 -19.50
C ARG A 174 9.18 19.79 -18.22
N LYS A 175 10.06 20.79 -18.32
CA LYS A 175 10.54 21.55 -17.18
C LYS A 175 9.38 22.21 -16.44
N GLU A 176 8.44 22.82 -17.16
CA GLU A 176 7.22 23.40 -16.60
C GLU A 176 6.42 22.37 -15.78
N CYS A 177 6.17 21.18 -16.34
CA CYS A 177 5.43 20.12 -15.64
C CYS A 177 6.19 19.58 -14.42
N GLU A 178 7.51 19.46 -14.52
CA GLU A 178 8.38 19.03 -13.40
C GLU A 178 8.37 20.07 -12.27
N ASP A 179 8.53 21.35 -12.60
CA ASP A 179 8.52 22.46 -11.64
C ASP A 179 7.15 22.54 -10.94
N GLN A 180 6.05 22.40 -11.69
CA GLN A 180 4.69 22.35 -11.14
C GLN A 180 4.46 21.14 -10.23
N TYR A 181 4.95 19.96 -10.60
CA TYR A 181 4.85 18.77 -9.76
C TYR A 181 5.62 18.94 -8.44
N VAL A 182 6.81 19.52 -8.49
CA VAL A 182 7.60 19.81 -7.27
C VAL A 182 6.86 20.78 -6.35
N GLU A 183 6.29 21.85 -6.89
CA GLU A 183 5.50 22.82 -6.12
C GLU A 183 4.29 22.15 -5.46
N TRP A 184 3.53 21.35 -6.22
CA TRP A 184 2.39 20.60 -5.72
C TRP A 184 2.78 19.59 -4.63
N LYS A 185 3.86 18.84 -4.87
CA LYS A 185 4.40 17.89 -3.90
C LYS A 185 4.77 18.60 -2.60
N GLN A 186 5.47 19.73 -2.67
CA GLN A 186 5.80 20.54 -1.50
C GLN A 186 4.56 21.07 -0.79
N GLY A 187 3.54 21.51 -1.54
CA GLY A 187 2.25 21.95 -1.00
C GLY A 187 1.53 20.83 -0.25
N LEU A 188 1.45 19.63 -0.84
CA LEU A 188 0.82 18.46 -0.23
C LEU A 188 1.58 17.95 0.99
N LEU A 189 2.91 17.93 0.94
CA LEU A 189 3.76 17.50 2.07
C LEU A 189 3.57 18.35 3.33
N LYS A 190 3.03 19.57 3.22
CA LYS A 190 2.67 20.40 4.40
C LYS A 190 1.44 19.87 5.14
N TYR A 191 0.56 19.17 4.44
CA TYR A 191 -0.67 18.60 5.01
C TYR A 191 -0.52 17.13 5.39
N LEU A 192 0.50 16.46 4.86
CA LEU A 192 0.87 15.12 5.26
C LEU A 192 1.75 15.21 6.51
N THR A 193 1.49 14.35 7.51
CA THR A 193 2.35 14.24 8.69
C THR A 193 3.80 14.05 8.22
N PRO A 194 4.76 14.86 8.70
CA PRO A 194 6.16 14.70 8.31
C PRO A 194 6.56 13.23 8.47
N SER A 195 7.22 12.66 7.45
CA SER A 195 7.75 11.31 7.58
C SER A 195 8.64 11.28 8.82
N LYS A 196 8.37 10.35 9.73
CA LYS A 196 9.16 10.15 10.95
C LYS A 196 10.65 10.07 10.59
N ASP A 197 11.49 10.86 11.28
CA ASP A 197 12.94 10.85 11.11
C ASP A 197 13.51 9.50 11.58
N ASN A 198 13.78 8.62 10.61
CA ASN A 198 14.27 7.27 10.84
C ASN A 198 15.80 7.18 10.99
N THR A 199 16.50 8.32 11.07
CA THR A 199 17.95 8.35 11.31
C THR A 199 18.26 7.59 12.59
N GLN A 200 19.13 6.59 12.51
CA GLN A 200 19.54 5.79 13.67
C GLN A 200 20.46 6.61 14.56
N ILE A 201 20.14 6.68 15.86
CA ILE A 201 20.94 7.42 16.84
C ILE A 201 21.17 6.58 18.10
N ASN A 202 22.32 6.81 18.72
CA ASN A 202 22.68 6.22 20.00
C ASN A 202 22.59 7.27 21.11
N ARG A 203 21.86 6.97 22.19
CA ARG A 203 21.74 7.87 23.33
C ARG A 203 21.66 7.09 24.64
N LYS A 204 22.38 7.56 25.66
CA LYS A 204 22.38 6.98 27.00
C LYS A 204 21.56 7.84 27.95
N TYR A 205 20.70 7.20 28.73
CA TYR A 205 19.90 7.84 29.79
C TYR A 205 20.19 7.18 31.14
N ILE A 206 20.20 7.98 32.21
CA ILE A 206 20.44 7.54 33.59
C ILE A 206 19.26 8.00 34.44
N PHE A 207 18.67 7.08 35.20
CA PHE A 207 17.53 7.34 36.08
C PHE A 207 17.86 6.89 37.51
N TYR A 208 17.74 7.82 38.44
CA TYR A 208 17.92 7.57 39.88
C TYR A 208 16.60 7.25 40.60
N GLY A 209 15.51 7.08 39.87
CA GLY A 209 14.20 6.77 40.43
C GLY A 209 13.11 6.71 39.36
N LEU A 210 11.89 6.36 39.76
CA LEU A 210 10.68 6.49 38.96
C LEU A 210 10.16 7.93 38.97
N ASN A 211 10.99 8.87 38.49
CA ASN A 211 10.79 10.31 38.57
C ASN A 211 9.58 10.85 37.76
N GLY A 212 8.88 9.99 37.03
CA GLY A 212 7.64 10.29 36.32
C GLY A 212 6.36 10.00 37.11
N LEU A 213 6.44 9.33 38.26
CA LEU A 213 5.28 9.17 39.16
C LEU A 213 4.73 10.56 39.57
N GLY A 214 3.41 10.74 39.46
CA GLY A 214 2.69 11.99 39.66
C GLY A 214 2.84 13.04 38.54
N LYS A 215 3.60 12.75 37.48
CA LYS A 215 3.90 13.69 36.38
C LYS A 215 3.68 13.10 34.99
N GLY A 216 3.39 11.80 34.93
CA GLY A 216 3.13 11.06 33.71
C GLY A 216 1.96 11.61 32.92
N LYS A 217 1.87 11.26 31.63
CA LYS A 217 0.77 11.64 30.74
C LYS A 217 -0.55 10.91 31.05
N HIS A 218 -0.48 9.79 31.79
CA HIS A 218 -1.61 8.90 32.09
C HIS A 218 -1.76 8.66 33.61
N GLN A 219 -1.80 9.75 34.40
CA GLN A 219 -1.82 9.70 35.86
C GLN A 219 -3.01 8.89 36.42
N GLU A 220 -4.12 8.84 35.70
CA GLU A 220 -5.31 8.08 36.05
C GLU A 220 -5.08 6.56 36.04
N TYR A 221 -3.96 6.08 35.49
CA TYR A 221 -3.53 4.68 35.51
C TYR A 221 -2.25 4.46 36.34
N GLU A 222 -1.83 5.46 37.11
CA GLU A 222 -0.69 5.30 38.00
C GLU A 222 -1.04 4.33 39.16
N PRO A 223 -0.13 3.41 39.53
CA PRO A 223 -0.36 2.46 40.61
C PRO A 223 -0.68 3.12 41.96
N THR A 224 -1.89 2.88 42.47
CA THR A 224 -2.31 3.35 43.80
C THR A 224 -1.86 2.41 44.93
N ASP A 225 -1.50 1.18 44.60
CA ASP A 225 -1.11 0.11 45.51
C ASP A 225 0.42 -0.06 45.61
N LEU A 226 1.22 0.80 44.98
CA LEU A 226 2.68 0.72 45.01
C LEU A 226 3.23 0.99 46.42
N ALA A 227 4.26 0.26 46.84
CA ALA A 227 4.92 0.50 48.11
C ALA A 227 5.45 1.95 48.20
N THR A 228 5.34 2.57 49.37
CA THR A 228 5.60 4.01 49.51
C THR A 228 7.04 4.40 49.20
N PHE A 229 8.02 3.54 49.54
CA PHE A 229 9.43 3.79 49.25
C PHE A 229 9.74 3.78 47.76
N CYS A 230 8.94 3.12 46.91
CA CYS A 230 9.15 3.13 45.46
C CYS A 230 8.95 4.51 44.82
N LYS A 231 8.38 5.47 45.57
CA LYS A 231 8.25 6.87 45.17
C LYS A 231 9.52 7.68 45.43
N ASN A 232 10.42 7.16 46.26
CA ASN A 232 11.69 7.80 46.57
C ASN A 232 12.76 7.43 45.53
N PRO A 233 13.89 8.17 45.50
CA PRO A 233 15.05 7.77 44.72
C PRO A 233 15.54 6.36 45.09
N PHE A 234 16.15 5.71 44.12
CA PHE A 234 16.57 4.31 44.14
C PHE A 234 17.57 3.94 45.25
N ASN A 235 18.35 4.91 45.75
CA ASN A 235 19.24 4.71 46.90
C ASN A 235 18.49 4.65 48.25
N GLU A 236 17.21 5.03 48.28
CA GLU A 236 16.34 4.96 49.46
C GLU A 236 15.41 3.74 49.44
N TRP A 237 15.52 2.89 48.41
CA TRP A 237 14.74 1.66 48.31
C TRP A 237 15.30 0.61 49.26
N ASN A 238 14.80 0.60 50.49
CA ASN A 238 15.18 -0.34 51.54
C ASN A 238 13.92 -1.04 52.06
N GLU A 239 13.72 -2.31 51.71
CA GLU A 239 12.84 -3.19 52.48
C GLU A 239 13.63 -3.99 53.52
N PRO A 240 13.04 -4.26 54.70
CA PRO A 240 13.67 -5.03 55.76
C PRO A 240 13.53 -6.53 55.46
N LEU A 241 14.23 -7.04 54.45
CA LEU A 241 14.37 -8.49 54.26
C LEU A 241 15.70 -8.95 54.85
N PRO A 242 15.71 -10.02 55.67
CA PRO A 242 16.88 -10.41 56.46
C PRO A 242 18.06 -10.98 55.65
N TYR A 243 17.96 -11.12 54.32
CA TYR A 243 18.96 -11.87 53.56
C TYR A 243 19.63 -11.21 52.35
N HIS A 244 19.12 -10.14 51.72
CA HIS A 244 19.84 -9.52 50.58
C HIS A 244 19.54 -8.01 50.40
N PRO A 245 20.35 -7.11 50.98
CA PRO A 245 20.34 -5.70 50.63
C PRO A 245 20.65 -5.53 49.14
N GLY A 246 19.77 -4.86 48.38
CA GLY A 246 19.99 -4.55 46.95
C GLY A 246 19.29 -5.45 45.92
N SER A 247 18.48 -6.42 46.34
CA SER A 247 17.80 -7.36 45.42
C SER A 247 16.54 -6.80 44.72
N ASP A 248 15.94 -5.73 45.24
CA ASP A 248 14.70 -5.14 44.69
C ASP A 248 14.87 -4.34 43.41
N PHE A 249 16.11 -4.08 43.02
CA PHE A 249 16.45 -3.40 41.78
C PHE A 249 16.50 -4.34 40.57
N ASN A 250 16.60 -5.65 40.82
CA ASN A 250 16.84 -6.67 39.79
C ASN A 250 15.67 -6.79 38.79
N TYR A 251 14.50 -6.28 39.12
CA TYR A 251 13.28 -6.42 38.31
C TYR A 251 13.18 -5.42 37.16
N PHE A 252 14.08 -4.43 37.09
CA PHE A 252 14.18 -3.50 35.95
C PHE A 252 15.15 -3.99 34.86
N HIS A 253 15.72 -5.19 35.04
CA HIS A 253 16.63 -5.76 34.07
C HIS A 253 15.85 -6.42 32.91
N THR A 254 15.87 -5.77 31.74
CA THR A 254 15.12 -6.23 30.56
C THR A 254 16.00 -7.07 29.64
N ASN A 255 16.39 -8.29 30.06
CA ASN A 255 17.15 -9.20 29.18
C ASN A 255 16.32 -9.73 28.00
N TYR A 256 15.00 -9.78 28.16
CA TYR A 256 14.04 -10.20 27.15
C TYR A 256 12.91 -9.19 27.10
N LYS A 257 12.98 -8.25 26.16
CA LYS A 257 12.00 -7.18 26.07
C LYS A 257 10.66 -7.68 25.54
N ASN A 258 9.60 -7.13 26.11
CA ASN A 258 8.24 -7.38 25.64
C ASN A 258 8.09 -6.97 24.17
N LYS A 259 7.48 -7.83 23.35
CA LYS A 259 7.21 -7.62 21.92
C LYS A 259 6.34 -6.38 21.61
N ASP A 260 5.66 -5.84 22.62
CA ASP A 260 4.83 -4.66 22.46
C ASP A 260 5.62 -3.35 22.65
N SER A 261 6.90 -3.43 23.02
CA SER A 261 7.80 -2.29 23.23
C SER A 261 8.28 -1.69 21.92
N GLN A 262 8.31 -0.36 21.83
CA GLN A 262 8.95 0.33 20.69
C GLN A 262 10.48 0.40 20.82
N PHE A 263 11.05 -0.11 21.92
CA PHE A 263 12.49 -0.10 22.19
C PHE A 263 13.07 -1.52 22.03
N ASP A 264 13.25 -1.98 20.79
CA ASP A 264 13.65 -3.35 20.43
C ASP A 264 15.16 -3.67 20.61
N GLY A 265 15.59 -4.84 20.11
CA GLY A 265 16.75 -5.67 20.50
C GLY A 265 18.18 -5.09 20.54
N GLY A 266 18.38 -3.78 20.32
CA GLY A 266 19.62 -3.07 20.67
C GLY A 266 19.53 -2.28 21.99
N ASN A 267 18.31 -1.92 22.39
CA ASN A 267 18.05 -1.05 23.53
C ASN A 267 18.19 -1.84 24.84
N ARG A 268 19.20 -1.58 25.66
CA ARG A 268 19.43 -2.33 26.92
C ARG A 268 19.11 -1.48 28.15
N VAL A 269 18.33 -2.05 29.06
CA VAL A 269 18.13 -1.53 30.42
C VAL A 269 19.02 -2.31 31.38
N SER A 270 20.00 -1.64 31.95
CA SER A 270 20.92 -2.20 32.92
C SER A 270 20.82 -1.46 34.24
N VAL A 271 21.15 -2.19 35.30
CA VAL A 271 21.13 -1.72 36.67
C VAL A 271 22.55 -1.50 37.13
N ASP A 272 22.86 -0.33 37.68
CA ASP A 272 24.08 -0.13 38.46
C ASP A 272 23.75 -0.13 39.95
N HIS A 273 24.11 -1.23 40.61
CA HIS A 273 23.87 -1.42 42.05
C HIS A 273 24.74 -0.53 42.93
N SER A 274 25.96 -0.20 42.49
CA SER A 274 26.90 0.58 43.29
C SER A 274 26.47 2.04 43.37
N ASN A 275 25.87 2.53 42.27
CA ASN A 275 25.49 3.93 42.11
C ASN A 275 23.97 4.17 42.17
N HIS A 276 23.18 3.12 42.43
CA HIS A 276 21.73 3.17 42.59
C HIS A 276 20.99 3.85 41.41
N TYR A 277 21.30 3.45 40.17
CA TYR A 277 20.61 3.97 38.99
C TYR A 277 20.28 2.89 37.97
N ILE A 278 19.28 3.18 37.13
CA ILE A 278 18.97 2.46 35.90
C ILE A 278 19.61 3.21 34.73
N GLU A 279 20.27 2.47 33.85
CA GLU A 279 20.80 2.95 32.60
C GLU A 279 20.00 2.39 31.43
N LEU A 280 19.52 3.27 30.56
CA LEU A 280 18.93 2.91 29.27
C LEU A 280 19.90 3.33 28.16
N ASN A 281 20.48 2.36 27.48
CA ASN A 281 21.19 2.57 26.23
C ASN A 281 20.20 2.45 25.09
N TYR A 282 19.87 3.58 24.47
CA TYR A 282 18.99 3.67 23.32
C TYR A 282 19.78 3.56 22.01
N GLU A 283 19.36 2.67 21.13
CA GLU A 283 19.77 2.56 19.74
C GLU A 283 18.50 2.38 18.90
N GLY A 284 18.19 3.36 18.06
CA GLY A 284 16.94 3.35 17.30
C GLY A 284 16.69 4.64 16.53
N PRO A 285 15.52 4.77 15.88
CA PRO A 285 15.19 5.92 15.04
C PRO A 285 15.01 7.20 15.86
N LYS A 286 15.49 8.33 15.33
CA LYS A 286 15.50 9.63 16.01
C LYS A 286 14.10 10.14 16.40
N TYR A 287 13.08 9.92 15.57
CA TYR A 287 11.72 10.38 15.84
C TYR A 287 11.17 9.91 17.20
N LEU A 288 11.52 8.69 17.62
CA LEU A 288 10.97 8.11 18.83
C LEU A 288 11.41 8.91 20.06
N LEU A 289 12.60 9.53 20.00
CA LEU A 289 13.12 10.38 21.07
C LEU A 289 12.59 11.82 21.05
N GLU A 290 11.86 12.21 20.00
CA GLU A 290 11.31 13.56 19.80
C GLU A 290 9.80 13.61 20.10
N GLU A 291 9.14 12.46 20.26
CA GLU A 291 7.73 12.37 20.63
C GLU A 291 7.55 12.48 22.16
N ASP A 292 6.85 13.53 22.63
CA ASP A 292 6.50 13.71 24.06
C ASP A 292 5.34 12.79 24.47
N LYS A 293 5.65 11.51 24.56
CA LYS A 293 4.75 10.41 24.92
C LYS A 293 5.40 9.47 25.93
N ASP A 294 4.57 8.76 26.66
CA ASP A 294 5.01 7.73 27.59
C ASP A 294 5.00 6.38 26.86
N PHE A 295 6.16 5.94 26.41
CA PHE A 295 6.31 4.72 25.64
C PHE A 295 6.46 3.50 26.53
N PHE A 296 5.62 2.49 26.32
CA PHE A 296 5.75 1.21 27.01
C PHE A 296 7.11 0.60 26.70
N MET A 297 7.84 0.27 27.77
CA MET A 297 9.17 -0.34 27.71
C MET A 297 9.11 -1.84 27.98
N ASP A 298 8.54 -2.21 29.13
CA ASP A 298 8.48 -3.57 29.61
C ASP A 298 7.50 -3.73 30.78
N GLU A 299 7.27 -4.97 31.19
CA GLU A 299 6.55 -5.31 32.42
C GLU A 299 7.55 -5.55 33.57
N VAL A 300 7.36 -4.88 34.70
CA VAL A 300 8.24 -4.96 35.87
C VAL A 300 7.46 -5.36 37.12
N ASN A 301 8.07 -6.19 37.97
CA ASN A 301 7.44 -6.67 39.20
C ASN A 301 7.87 -5.82 40.40
N CYS A 302 6.95 -5.02 40.94
CA CYS A 302 7.23 -4.09 42.03
C CYS A 302 6.46 -4.44 43.31
N PRO A 303 7.03 -4.12 44.49
CA PRO A 303 6.37 -4.34 45.77
C PRO A 303 5.17 -3.41 45.94
N THR A 304 4.12 -3.93 46.57
CA THR A 304 2.89 -3.21 46.87
C THR A 304 2.87 -2.75 48.33
N ASN A 305 1.91 -1.91 48.69
CA ASN A 305 1.64 -1.52 50.07
C ASN A 305 0.90 -2.60 50.89
N LYS A 306 0.68 -3.80 50.33
CA LYS A 306 0.00 -4.92 50.97
C LYS A 306 0.98 -6.00 51.38
N LYS A 307 0.62 -6.71 52.45
CA LYS A 307 1.36 -7.88 52.93
C LYS A 307 0.47 -9.12 52.93
N ASP A 308 1.09 -10.28 52.76
CA ASP A 308 0.41 -11.57 52.89
C ASP A 308 0.23 -11.99 54.36
N GLU A 309 -0.38 -13.16 54.57
CA GLU A 309 -0.66 -13.71 55.91
C GLU A 309 0.63 -13.96 56.73
N ASP A 310 1.75 -14.18 56.05
CA ASP A 310 3.07 -14.40 56.62
C ASP A 310 3.88 -13.08 56.77
N ASN A 311 3.23 -11.93 56.57
CA ASN A 311 3.80 -10.58 56.68
C ASN A 311 4.91 -10.27 55.65
N HIS A 312 4.98 -11.01 54.53
CA HIS A 312 5.80 -10.68 53.38
C HIS A 312 5.10 -9.66 52.47
N VAL A 313 5.89 -8.82 51.80
CA VAL A 313 5.34 -7.81 50.88
C VAL A 313 4.84 -8.48 49.60
N ILE A 314 3.58 -8.23 49.27
CA ILE A 314 2.96 -8.70 48.02
C ILE A 314 3.55 -7.90 46.87
N ARG A 315 3.95 -8.58 45.79
CA ARG A 315 4.45 -7.94 44.58
C ARG A 315 3.44 -8.06 43.44
N LYS A 316 3.45 -7.09 42.53
CA LYS A 316 2.54 -7.03 41.39
C LYS A 316 3.27 -6.53 40.15
N THR A 317 2.84 -7.02 38.98
CA THR A 317 3.36 -6.56 37.69
C THR A 317 2.75 -5.22 37.30
N TYR A 318 3.60 -4.28 36.92
CA TYR A 318 3.24 -2.98 36.37
C TYR A 318 3.92 -2.76 35.02
N CYS A 319 3.39 -1.84 34.22
CA CYS A 319 3.94 -1.48 32.93
C CYS A 319 4.91 -0.31 33.07
N LEU A 320 6.20 -0.55 32.86
CA LEU A 320 7.23 0.47 32.82
C LEU A 320 7.10 1.29 31.54
N HIS A 321 7.12 2.61 31.68
CA HIS A 321 7.09 3.54 30.56
C HIS A 321 8.23 4.55 30.66
N PHE A 322 8.73 4.95 29.49
CA PHE A 322 9.76 5.96 29.34
C PHE A 322 9.25 7.11 28.47
N ASN A 323 9.44 8.33 28.95
CA ASN A 323 9.23 9.53 28.15
C ASN A 323 10.59 10.12 27.73
N PRO A 324 10.95 10.08 26.43
CA PRO A 324 12.27 10.50 25.97
C PRO A 324 12.46 12.02 25.92
N VAL A 325 11.37 12.79 25.78
CA VAL A 325 11.42 14.25 25.76
C VAL A 325 11.54 14.81 27.17
N LYS A 326 10.77 14.26 28.12
CA LYS A 326 10.77 14.68 29.53
C LYS A 326 11.79 13.93 30.38
N GLN A 327 12.40 12.87 29.84
CA GLN A 327 13.46 12.07 30.45
C GLN A 327 13.08 11.55 31.83
N TYR A 328 11.97 10.82 31.90
CA TYR A 328 11.56 10.11 33.12
C TYR A 328 11.15 8.67 32.86
N LEU A 329 11.23 7.86 33.92
CA LEU A 329 10.57 6.57 34.03
C LEU A 329 9.34 6.68 34.91
N THR A 330 8.26 6.01 34.52
CA THR A 330 7.02 5.90 35.30
C THR A 330 6.41 4.51 35.18
N LEU A 331 5.45 4.21 36.05
CA LEU A 331 4.69 2.96 36.06
C LEU A 331 3.21 3.23 35.82
N TYR A 332 2.58 2.36 35.03
CA TYR A 332 1.14 2.34 34.84
C TYR A 332 0.57 0.94 35.04
N THR A 333 -0.73 0.85 35.29
CA THR A 333 -1.46 -0.43 35.38
C THR A 333 -1.83 -1.01 34.00
N LYS A 334 -1.55 -0.30 32.90
CA LYS A 334 -1.77 -0.76 31.52
C LYS A 334 -0.72 -0.19 30.57
N LYS A 335 -0.61 -0.78 29.37
CA LYS A 335 0.35 -0.38 28.32
C LYS A 335 -0.15 0.83 27.52
N PHE A 336 0.77 1.73 27.17
CA PHE A 336 0.52 2.88 26.30
C PHE A 336 1.62 3.03 25.26
N ASN A 337 1.24 3.56 24.08
CA ASN A 337 2.18 3.81 22.98
C ASN A 337 3.04 2.57 22.66
N THR A 338 2.39 1.42 22.54
CA THR A 338 3.02 0.14 22.16
C THR A 338 3.33 0.10 20.67
N GLN A 339 3.99 -0.98 20.24
CA GLN A 339 4.33 -1.24 18.83
C GLN A 339 3.12 -1.56 17.92
N GLU A 340 1.87 -1.54 18.41
CA GLU A 340 0.69 -1.98 17.64
C GLU A 340 0.59 -1.30 16.25
N ASN A 341 0.91 -2.10 15.22
CA ASN A 341 0.70 -1.94 13.78
C ASN A 341 0.98 -0.54 13.20
N ILE A 342 2.26 -0.19 13.06
CA ILE A 342 2.74 0.84 12.12
C ILE A 342 2.53 0.42 10.63
N ASN A 343 2.00 -0.79 10.37
CA ASN A 343 1.74 -1.33 9.03
C ASN A 343 0.24 -1.65 8.79
N LYS A 344 -0.66 -0.68 8.96
CA LYS A 344 -2.00 -0.74 8.35
C LYS A 344 -2.33 0.53 7.59
#